data_AF-A0A4S3TLY4-F1
#
_entry.id   AF-A0A4S3TLY4-F1
#
_cell.length_a   1.000
_cell.length_b   1.000
_cell.length_c   1.000
_cell.angle_alpha   90.00
_cell.angle_beta   90.00
_cell.angle_gamma   90.00
#
_symmetry.space_group_name_H-M   'P 1'
#
loop_
_entity.id
_entity.type
_entity.pdbx_description
1 polymer ?
#
loop_
_entity_poly.entity_id
_entity_poly.type
_entity_poly.pdbx_seq_one_letter_code
_entity_poly.pdbx_strand_id
1 'polypeptide(L)'
;MSTEHDSTSAAESTTEPGPSLLTERPLLGIFVHLLGLLTSIVGPGVLYLVSSREFTRQNARNAFNWQLLLALSWTGVLVAMVGWILLAELPLVPDLLAIAMFLVIFLAMFGLIVLSFCNLLFPLVATGKAIFGSAWSYPLVPDFLAYLE
;
A
#
# COMPACT_ATOMS: atom_id res chain seq x y z
N MET A 1 -58.78 -14.89 38.57
CA MET A 1 -58.97 -13.51 38.09
C MET A 1 -57.59 -12.87 38.06
N SER A 2 -57.13 -12.54 36.86
CA SER A 2 -55.79 -12.03 36.55
C SER A 2 -55.47 -10.69 37.20
N THR A 3 -54.19 -10.40 37.44
CA THR A 3 -53.46 -9.30 36.76
C THR A 3 -51.97 -9.30 37.16
N GLU A 4 -51.12 -9.63 36.18
CA GLU A 4 -49.76 -9.10 36.01
C GLU A 4 -49.85 -7.62 35.58
N HIS A 5 -48.92 -6.78 36.07
CA HIS A 5 -48.26 -5.64 35.41
C HIS A 5 -47.50 -4.83 36.49
N ASP A 6 -46.31 -4.27 36.31
CA ASP A 6 -45.49 -4.11 35.13
C ASP A 6 -44.06 -3.72 35.57
N SER A 7 -43.14 -4.05 34.67
CA SER A 7 -41.74 -3.71 34.48
C SER A 7 -41.13 -2.43 35.09
N THR A 8 -39.84 -2.55 35.42
CA THR A 8 -38.81 -1.78 34.71
C THR A 8 -37.54 -2.64 34.65
N SER A 9 -37.51 -3.51 33.64
CA SER A 9 -36.28 -4.12 33.14
C SER A 9 -35.44 -2.99 32.56
N ALA A 10 -34.31 -2.67 33.20
CA ALA A 10 -33.27 -1.88 32.60
C ALA A 10 -32.76 -2.68 31.40
N ALA A 11 -33.23 -2.33 30.20
CA ALA A 11 -32.70 -2.83 28.96
C ALA A 11 -31.25 -2.34 28.83
N GLU A 12 -30.30 -3.11 29.36
CA GLU A 12 -28.95 -3.14 28.84
C GLU A 12 -29.08 -3.37 27.34
N SER A 13 -28.67 -2.39 26.53
CA SER A 13 -28.60 -2.60 25.09
C SER A 13 -27.50 -3.63 24.83
N THR A 14 -27.86 -4.91 24.80
CA THR A 14 -26.98 -5.98 24.35
C THR A 14 -26.83 -5.84 22.84
N THR A 15 -25.97 -4.92 22.40
CA THR A 15 -25.42 -5.00 21.06
C THR A 15 -24.74 -6.36 20.97
N GLU A 16 -25.37 -7.27 20.22
CA GLU A 16 -24.79 -8.56 19.86
C GLU A 16 -23.32 -8.34 19.47
N PRO A 17 -22.37 -9.07 20.07
CA PRO A 17 -20.98 -8.95 19.71
C PRO A 17 -20.85 -9.12 18.21
N GLY A 18 -20.35 -8.10 17.52
CA GLY A 18 -20.04 -8.21 16.09
C GLY A 18 -19.17 -9.46 15.84
N PRO A 19 -19.20 -10.04 14.63
CA PRO A 19 -18.52 -11.30 14.36
C PRO A 19 -17.09 -11.31 14.91
N SER A 20 -16.73 -12.29 15.74
CA SER A 20 -15.41 -12.37 16.39
C SER A 20 -14.25 -12.23 15.40
N LEU A 21 -14.47 -12.67 14.15
CA LEU A 21 -13.55 -12.48 13.03
C LEU A 21 -13.17 -11.02 12.76
N LEU A 22 -14.05 -10.04 12.99
CA LEU A 22 -13.74 -8.62 12.79
C LEU A 22 -12.89 -8.02 13.92
N THR A 23 -12.88 -8.68 15.08
CA THR A 23 -11.99 -8.34 16.18
C THR A 23 -10.55 -8.77 15.84
N GLU A 24 -10.39 -9.99 15.33
CA GLU A 24 -9.10 -10.53 14.87
C GLU A 24 -8.61 -9.88 13.58
N ARG A 25 -9.52 -9.65 12.62
CA ARG A 25 -9.23 -9.19 11.25
C ARG A 25 -10.11 -7.98 10.93
N PRO A 26 -9.70 -6.79 11.40
CA PRO A 26 -10.44 -5.56 11.14
C PRO A 26 -10.55 -5.31 9.63
N LEU A 27 -11.71 -4.83 9.18
CA LEU A 27 -11.94 -4.49 7.77
C LEU A 27 -10.89 -3.52 7.22
N LEU A 28 -10.44 -2.56 8.04
CA LEU A 28 -9.36 -1.65 7.67
C LEU A 28 -8.05 -2.38 7.36
N GLY A 29 -7.70 -3.43 8.10
CA GLY A 29 -6.52 -4.24 7.81
C GLY A 29 -6.65 -5.07 6.54
N ILE A 30 -7.88 -5.49 6.19
CA ILE A 30 -8.16 -6.23 4.96
C ILE A 30 -8.07 -5.31 3.73
N PHE A 31 -8.73 -4.15 3.80
CA PHE A 31 -8.89 -3.26 2.65
C PHE A 31 -7.81 -2.18 2.53
N VAL A 32 -6.83 -2.12 3.43
CA VAL A 32 -5.74 -1.13 3.34
C VAL A 32 -4.95 -1.21 2.03
N HIS A 33 -4.83 -2.40 1.43
CA HIS A 33 -4.17 -2.56 0.14
C HIS A 33 -4.94 -1.87 -1.00
N LEU A 34 -6.28 -1.96 -1.00
CA LEU A 34 -7.14 -1.23 -1.95
C LEU A 34 -7.12 0.27 -1.65
N LEU A 35 -7.11 0.66 -0.38
CA LEU A 35 -6.95 2.06 0.00
C LEU A 35 -5.62 2.62 -0.52
N GLY A 36 -4.52 1.86 -0.37
CA GLY A 36 -3.22 2.21 -0.92
C GLY A 36 -3.21 2.30 -2.44
N LEU A 37 -3.97 1.45 -3.13
CA LEU A 37 -4.12 1.55 -4.58
C LEU A 37 -4.78 2.88 -5.01
N LEU A 38 -5.77 3.37 -4.25
CA LEU A 38 -6.52 4.59 -4.58
C LEU A 38 -5.85 5.88 -4.07
N THR A 39 -5.08 5.79 -2.99
CA THR A 39 -4.51 6.95 -2.28
C THR A 39 -2.98 6.98 -2.26
N SER A 40 -2.35 6.00 -2.92
CA SER A 40 -0.91 5.79 -2.92
C SER A 40 -0.35 5.71 -1.50
N ILE A 41 0.76 6.39 -1.21
CA ILE A 41 1.47 6.36 0.09
C ILE A 41 0.64 6.94 1.24
N VAL A 42 -0.33 7.82 0.97
CA VAL A 42 -0.99 8.61 2.02
C VAL A 42 -1.91 7.75 2.89
N GLY A 43 -2.85 7.02 2.31
CA GLY A 43 -3.79 6.17 3.05
C GLY A 43 -3.13 5.10 3.93
N PRO A 44 -2.27 4.22 3.40
CA PRO A 44 -1.59 3.21 4.21
C PRO A 44 -0.59 3.84 5.19
N GLY A 45 0.05 4.97 4.86
CA GLY A 45 0.92 5.68 5.78
C GLY A 45 0.17 6.20 7.01
N VAL A 46 -0.97 6.86 6.80
CA VAL A 46 -1.83 7.31 7.91
C VAL A 46 -2.31 6.12 8.73
N LEU A 47 -2.79 5.04 8.10
CA LEU A 47 -3.26 3.86 8.83
C LEU A 47 -2.15 3.17 9.62
N TYR A 48 -0.92 3.12 9.11
CA TYR A 48 0.21 2.57 9.85
C TYR A 48 0.49 3.38 11.13
N LEU A 49 0.44 4.72 11.05
CA LEU A 49 0.73 5.61 12.18
C LEU A 49 -0.36 5.59 13.25
N VAL A 50 -1.63 5.50 12.87
CA VAL A 50 -2.76 5.65 13.81
C VAL A 50 -3.33 4.33 14.30
N SER A 51 -3.00 3.20 13.65
CA SER A 51 -3.60 1.92 14.02
C SER A 51 -2.93 1.29 15.24
N SER A 52 -3.73 1.03 16.27
CA SER A 52 -3.34 0.26 17.45
C SER A 52 -3.48 -1.26 17.27
N ARG A 53 -4.17 -1.72 16.22
CA ARG A 53 -4.39 -3.15 15.96
C ARG A 53 -3.26 -3.70 15.11
N GLU A 54 -2.53 -4.68 15.64
CA GLU A 54 -1.34 -5.25 15.01
C GLU A 54 -1.59 -5.72 13.57
N PHE A 55 -2.70 -6.45 13.33
CA PHE A 55 -3.06 -6.90 11.99
C PHE A 55 -3.21 -5.76 10.99
N THR A 56 -3.89 -4.67 11.38
CA THR A 56 -4.07 -3.50 10.52
C THR A 56 -2.76 -2.76 10.32
N ARG A 57 -1.96 -2.60 11.38
CA ARG A 57 -0.67 -1.91 11.32
C ARG A 57 0.33 -2.66 10.42
N GLN A 58 0.42 -3.99 10.52
CA GLN A 58 1.30 -4.79 9.65
C GLN A 58 0.87 -4.74 8.18
N ASN A 59 -0.43 -4.87 7.89
CA ASN A 59 -0.92 -4.73 6.51
C ASN A 59 -0.71 -3.32 5.96
N ALA A 60 -0.89 -2.28 6.79
CA ALA A 60 -0.62 -0.90 6.43
C ALA A 60 0.86 -0.65 6.14
N ARG A 61 1.78 -1.21 6.95
CA ARG A 61 3.23 -1.19 6.70
C ARG A 61 3.57 -1.79 5.34
N ASN A 62 3.03 -2.97 5.04
CA ASN A 62 3.26 -3.66 3.76
C ASN A 62 2.75 -2.85 2.57
N ALA A 63 1.51 -2.32 2.66
CA ALA A 63 0.94 -1.48 1.61
C ALA A 63 1.72 -0.17 1.43
N PHE A 64 2.16 0.45 2.52
CA PHE A 64 2.94 1.68 2.50
C PHE A 64 4.31 1.47 1.84
N ASN A 65 5.05 0.42 2.24
CA ASN A 65 6.34 0.08 1.65
C ASN A 65 6.21 -0.21 0.14
N TRP A 66 5.13 -0.87 -0.29
CA TRP A 66 4.85 -1.08 -1.71
C TRP A 66 4.63 0.23 -2.47
N GLN A 67 3.78 1.12 -1.94
CA GLN A 67 3.52 2.41 -2.57
C GLN A 67 4.76 3.31 -2.57
N LEU A 68 5.61 3.22 -1.54
CA LEU A 68 6.90 3.90 -1.52
C LEU A 68 7.85 3.40 -2.61
N LEU A 69 7.99 2.08 -2.77
CA LEU A 69 8.81 1.51 -3.84
C LEU A 69 8.35 2.03 -5.21
N LEU A 70 7.03 2.01 -5.46
CA LEU A 70 6.45 2.50 -6.71
C LEU A 70 6.72 3.99 -6.91
N ALA A 71 6.45 4.82 -5.89
CA ALA A 71 6.64 6.27 -5.95
C ALA A 71 8.10 6.66 -6.18
N LEU A 72 9.03 6.02 -5.46
CA LEU A 72 10.46 6.26 -5.62
C LEU A 72 10.97 5.81 -6.99
N SER A 73 10.49 4.66 -7.48
CA SER A 73 10.87 4.17 -8.82
C SER A 73 10.41 5.13 -9.91
N TRP A 74 9.15 5.58 -9.87
CA TRP A 74 8.63 6.57 -10.81
C TRP A 74 9.40 7.89 -10.74
N THR A 75 9.63 8.40 -9.53
CA THR A 75 10.38 9.65 -9.33
C THR A 75 11.80 9.54 -9.88
N GLY A 76 12.50 8.44 -9.57
CA GLY A 76 13.87 8.22 -10.01
C GLY A 76 14.01 8.19 -11.53
N VAL A 77 13.13 7.47 -12.22
CA VAL A 77 13.19 7.41 -13.68
C VAL A 77 12.73 8.71 -14.33
N LEU A 78 11.73 9.40 -13.79
CA LEU A 78 11.32 10.72 -14.30
C LEU A 78 12.44 11.75 -14.17
N VAL A 79 13.12 11.79 -13.01
CA VAL A 79 14.29 12.66 -12.81
C VAL A 79 15.41 12.31 -13.77
N ALA A 80 15.72 11.02 -13.95
CA ALA A 80 16.74 10.58 -14.90
C ALA A 80 16.38 10.96 -16.35
N MET A 81 15.11 10.78 -16.74
CA MET A 81 14.62 11.14 -18.07
C MET A 81 14.70 12.64 -18.32
N VAL A 82 14.19 13.47 -17.40
CA VAL A 82 14.23 14.94 -17.52
C VAL A 82 15.67 15.43 -17.51
N GLY A 83 16.50 14.93 -16.59
CA GLY A 83 17.92 15.28 -16.54
C GLY A 83 18.66 14.93 -17.83
N TRP A 84 18.34 13.77 -18.43
CA TRP A 84 18.91 13.36 -19.70
C TRP A 84 18.47 14.25 -20.86
N ILE A 85 17.18 14.58 -20.96
CA ILE A 85 16.64 15.51 -21.99
C ILE A 85 17.35 16.86 -21.93
N LEU A 86 17.63 17.38 -20.73
CA LEU A 86 18.32 18.65 -20.56
C LEU A 86 19.81 18.59 -20.91
N LEU A 87 20.48 17.45 -20.70
CA LEU A 87 21.90 17.27 -20.97
C LEU A 87 22.21 16.86 -22.40
N ALA A 88 21.34 16.07 -23.04
CA ALA A 88 21.61 15.42 -24.33
C ALA A 88 21.90 16.43 -25.47
N GLU A 89 21.38 17.64 -25.37
CA GLU A 89 21.57 18.72 -26.35
C GLU A 89 22.88 19.50 -26.16
N LEU A 90 23.67 19.18 -25.12
CA LEU A 90 24.95 19.86 -24.90
C LEU A 90 26.00 19.40 -25.93
N PRO A 91 26.78 20.30 -26.56
CA PRO A 91 27.75 19.97 -27.62
C PRO A 91 28.90 19.02 -27.20
N LEU A 92 28.97 18.68 -25.92
CA LEU A 92 30.04 17.95 -25.26
C LEU A 92 29.65 16.50 -24.91
N VAL A 93 28.42 16.08 -25.21
CA VAL A 93 27.97 14.70 -24.98
C VAL A 93 28.36 13.83 -26.17
N PRO A 94 29.19 12.80 -26.00
CA PRO A 94 29.53 11.88 -27.09
C PRO A 94 28.32 11.03 -27.51
N ASP A 95 28.15 10.79 -28.82
CA ASP A 95 27.04 10.01 -29.39
C ASP A 95 26.87 8.62 -28.74
N LEU A 96 27.98 7.94 -28.45
CA LEU A 96 27.95 6.62 -27.80
C LEU A 96 27.35 6.70 -26.38
N LEU A 97 27.70 7.75 -25.62
CA LEU A 97 27.12 7.97 -24.30
C LEU A 97 25.63 8.27 -24.44
N ALA A 98 25.24 9.02 -25.47
CA ALA A 98 23.84 9.34 -25.70
C ALA A 98 22.97 8.12 -25.97
N ILE A 99 23.45 7.23 -26.83
CA ILE A 99 22.79 5.96 -27.12
C ILE A 99 22.71 5.08 -25.87
N ALA A 100 23.81 4.97 -25.11
CA ALA A 100 23.83 4.16 -23.90
C ALA A 100 22.81 4.65 -22.85
N MET A 101 22.76 5.95 -22.60
CA MET A 101 21.82 6.54 -21.64
C MET A 101 20.36 6.40 -22.10
N PHE A 102 20.10 6.56 -23.39
CA PHE A 102 18.79 6.28 -23.97
C PHE A 102 18.35 4.84 -23.69
N LEU A 103 19.21 3.85 -23.93
CA LEU A 103 18.90 2.43 -23.68
C LEU A 103 18.64 2.14 -22.20
N VAL A 104 19.40 2.76 -21.29
CA VAL A 104 19.20 2.61 -19.85
C VAL A 104 17.82 3.16 -19.44
N ILE A 105 17.47 4.37 -19.88
CA ILE A 105 16.18 5.00 -19.56
C ILE A 105 15.03 4.20 -20.19
N PHE A 106 15.21 3.73 -21.42
CA PHE A 106 14.23 2.88 -22.11
C PHE A 106 13.94 1.59 -21.33
N LEU A 107 14.99 0.89 -20.87
CA LEU A 107 14.82 -0.33 -20.07
C LEU A 107 14.18 -0.03 -18.71
N ALA A 108 14.56 1.08 -18.07
CA ALA A 108 13.96 1.53 -16.82
C ALA A 108 12.46 1.84 -16.98
N MET A 109 12.08 2.49 -18.08
CA MET A 109 10.67 2.75 -18.41
C MET A 109 9.88 1.45 -18.63
N PHE A 110 10.46 0.48 -19.34
CA PHE A 110 9.85 -0.84 -19.47
C PHE A 110 9.64 -1.51 -18.11
N GLY A 111 10.64 -1.45 -17.23
CA GLY A 111 10.52 -1.92 -15.85
C GLY A 111 9.41 -1.21 -15.07
N LEU A 112 9.24 0.10 -15.23
CA LEU A 112 8.15 0.85 -14.60
C LEU A 112 6.76 0.47 -15.09
N ILE A 113 6.63 0.15 -16.38
CA ILE A 113 5.37 -0.37 -16.93
C ILE A 113 5.01 -1.69 -16.22
N VAL A 114 5.96 -2.62 -16.16
CA VAL A 114 5.78 -3.91 -15.46
C VAL A 114 5.43 -3.69 -13.99
N LEU A 115 6.16 -2.82 -13.29
CA LEU A 115 5.90 -2.50 -11.88
C LEU A 115 4.51 -1.88 -11.68
N SER A 116 4.06 -1.05 -12.62
CA SER A 116 2.72 -0.45 -12.59
C SER A 116 1.61 -1.47 -12.80
N PHE A 117 1.82 -2.47 -13.68
CA PHE A 117 0.91 -3.62 -13.77
C PHE A 117 0.87 -4.43 -12.47
N CYS A 118 2.03 -4.68 -11.84
CA CYS A 118 2.08 -5.30 -10.53
C CYS A 118 1.34 -4.47 -9.47
N ASN A 119 1.33 -3.14 -9.56
CA ASN A 119 0.57 -2.29 -8.64
C ASN A 119 -0.94 -2.47 -8.78
N LEU A 120 -1.44 -2.93 -9.92
CA LEU A 120 -2.86 -3.29 -10.05
C LEU A 120 -3.14 -4.69 -9.48
N LEU A 121 -2.24 -5.65 -9.70
CA LEU A 121 -2.47 -7.06 -9.35
C LEU A 121 -2.13 -7.40 -7.90
N PHE A 122 -1.00 -6.93 -7.39
CA PHE A 122 -0.50 -7.32 -6.07
C PHE A 122 -1.37 -6.82 -4.91
N PRO A 123 -1.94 -5.61 -4.92
CA PRO A 123 -2.90 -5.21 -3.88
C PRO A 123 -4.15 -6.09 -3.84
N LEU A 124 -4.60 -6.64 -4.97
CA LEU A 124 -5.72 -7.59 -4.99
C LEU A 124 -5.31 -8.91 -4.32
N VAL A 125 -4.12 -9.42 -4.64
CA VAL A 125 -3.55 -10.61 -3.97
C VAL A 125 -3.39 -10.37 -2.48
N ALA A 126 -2.82 -9.24 -2.08
CA ALA A 126 -2.60 -8.86 -0.69
C ALA A 126 -3.92 -8.74 0.08
N THR A 127 -4.96 -8.15 -0.54
CA THR A 127 -6.33 -8.10 0.01
C THR A 127 -6.88 -9.51 0.20
N GLY A 128 -6.76 -10.38 -0.81
CA GLY A 128 -7.17 -11.78 -0.71
C GLY A 128 -6.47 -12.52 0.42
N LYS A 129 -5.15 -12.34 0.57
CA LYS A 129 -4.36 -12.92 1.67
C LYS A 129 -4.78 -12.37 3.03
N ALA A 130 -5.12 -11.08 3.11
CA ALA A 130 -5.58 -10.44 4.33
C ALA A 130 -6.97 -10.96 4.76
N ILE A 131 -7.89 -11.27 3.83
CA ILE A 131 -9.16 -11.96 4.15
C ILE A 131 -8.89 -13.27 4.89
N PHE A 132 -7.89 -14.03 4.45
CA PHE A 132 -7.46 -15.28 5.11
C PHE A 132 -6.56 -15.07 6.34
N GLY A 133 -6.36 -13.83 6.79
CA GLY A 133 -5.64 -13.50 8.03
C GLY A 133 -4.12 -13.39 7.88
N SER A 134 -3.61 -13.31 6.65
CA SER A 134 -2.18 -13.16 6.38
C SER A 134 -1.83 -11.71 6.03
N ALA A 135 -0.96 -11.09 6.82
CA ALA A 135 -0.33 -9.82 6.47
C ALA A 135 0.80 -10.05 5.45
N TRP A 136 0.43 -10.13 4.17
CA TRP A 136 1.36 -10.49 3.10
C TRP A 136 2.30 -9.34 2.74
N SER A 137 3.60 -9.60 2.71
CA SER A 137 4.62 -8.66 2.24
C SER A 137 4.79 -8.74 0.73
N TYR A 138 4.88 -7.57 0.09
CA TYR A 138 5.06 -7.48 -1.35
C TYR A 138 6.47 -7.94 -1.76
N PRO A 139 6.62 -8.71 -2.87
CA PRO A 139 7.91 -9.13 -3.38
C PRO A 139 8.79 -7.94 -3.75
N LEU A 140 10.11 -8.08 -3.56
CA LEU A 140 11.13 -7.09 -3.96
C LEU A 140 11.03 -5.74 -3.24
N VAL A 141 10.17 -5.63 -2.22
CA VAL A 141 10.02 -4.41 -1.43
C VAL A 141 10.96 -4.42 -0.23
N PRO A 142 11.87 -3.44 -0.10
CA PRO A 142 12.60 -3.22 1.13
C PRO A 142 11.66 -2.80 2.26
N ASP A 143 11.99 -3.19 3.49
CA ASP A 143 11.25 -2.69 4.65
C ASP A 143 11.76 -1.29 5.04
N PHE A 144 11.24 -0.26 4.39
CA PHE A 144 11.66 1.12 4.61
C PHE A 144 11.43 1.59 6.06
N LEU A 145 10.35 1.12 6.67
CA LEU A 145 9.99 1.49 8.04
C LEU A 145 10.86 0.80 9.10
N ALA A 146 11.54 -0.32 8.77
CA ALA A 146 12.45 -0.97 9.72
C ALA A 146 13.66 -0.12 10.09
N TYR A 147 14.00 0.88 9.27
CA TYR A 147 15.10 1.81 9.56
C TYR A 147 14.71 2.95 10.50
N LEU A 148 13.43 3.05 10.88
CA LEU A 148 12.89 4.13 11.72
C LEU A 148 12.44 3.66 13.11
N GLU A 149 12.49 2.35 13.36
CA GLU A 149 12.17 1.69 14.64
C GLU A 149 13.46 1.42 15.43
#